data_AF-A0A351V6W1-F1
#
_entry.id   AF-A0A351V6W1-F1
#
_cell.length_a   1.000
_cell.length_b   1.000
_cell.length_c   1.000
_cell.angle_alpha   90.00
_cell.angle_beta   90.00
_cell.angle_gamma   90.00
#
_symmetry.space_group_name_H-M   'P 1'
#
loop_
_entity.id
_entity.type
_entity.pdbx_description
1 polymer ?
#
loop_
_entity_poly.entity_id
_entity_poly.type
_entity_poly.pdbx_seq_one_letter_code
_entity_poly.pdbx_strand_id
1 'polypeptide(L)' 'YENVQKGIGAMMRGPLIQTEARTILNQGIKQGKSQGINETKTKTALKMLRTGKLTIEEIAECSGLSVSEVEQLAGLQTL' A
#
# COMPACT_ATOMS: atom_id res chain seq x y z
N TYR A 1 -5.58 -39.20 6.95
CA TYR A 1 -5.63 -37.72 6.85
C TYR A 1 -6.14 -37.05 8.13
N GLU A 2 -7.02 -37.65 8.94
CA GLU A 2 -7.51 -37.06 10.21
C GLU A 2 -6.44 -36.76 11.27
N ASN A 3 -5.39 -37.60 11.37
CA ASN A 3 -4.37 -37.45 12.42
C ASN A 3 -3.41 -36.28 12.17
N VAL A 4 -3.26 -35.86 10.91
CA VAL A 4 -2.43 -34.69 10.56
C VAL A 4 -3.16 -33.42 11.00
N GLN A 5 -4.45 -33.29 10.69
CA GLN A 5 -5.29 -32.12 11.03
C GLN A 5 -5.34 -31.84 12.54
N LYS A 6 -5.41 -32.88 13.39
CA LYS A 6 -5.35 -32.74 14.86
C LYS A 6 -3.97 -32.28 15.36
N GLY A 7 -2.89 -32.73 14.72
CA GLY A 7 -1.51 -32.35 15.08
C GLY A 7 -1.16 -30.90 14.76
N ILE A 8 -1.52 -30.41 13.57
CA ILE A 8 -1.33 -28.99 13.19
C ILE A 8 -2.24 -28.06 13.99
N GLY A 9 -3.48 -28.46 14.27
CA GLY A 9 -4.41 -27.66 15.08
C GLY A 9 -4.00 -27.51 16.55
N ALA A 10 -3.17 -28.42 17.07
CA ALA A 10 -2.55 -28.30 18.39
C ALA A 10 -1.28 -27.42 18.34
N MET A 11 -0.43 -27.59 17.32
CA MET A 11 0.74 -26.74 17.12
C MET A 11 0.36 -25.27 16.88
N MET A 12 -0.61 -24.98 16.01
CA MET A 12 -1.12 -23.63 15.73
C MET A 12 -1.86 -22.96 16.91
N ARG A 13 -2.19 -23.71 17.97
CA ARG A 13 -2.90 -23.20 19.15
C ARG A 13 -1.98 -22.81 20.31
N GLY A 14 -0.66 -22.87 20.15
CA GLY A 14 0.27 -22.31 21.14
C GLY A 14 0.11 -20.78 21.24
N PRO A 15 0.20 -20.17 22.44
CA PRO A 15 0.09 -18.72 22.63
C PRO A 15 1.06 -17.91 21.76
N LEU A 16 2.25 -18.47 21.52
CA LEU A 16 3.27 -17.86 20.67
C LEU A 16 2.87 -17.88 19.19
N ILE A 17 2.37 -19.00 18.65
CA ILE A 17 1.95 -19.08 17.23
C ILE A 17 0.72 -18.20 16.96
N GLN A 18 -0.23 -18.14 17.89
CA GLN A 18 -1.37 -17.24 17.77
C GLN A 18 -0.93 -15.77 17.74
N THR A 19 0.11 -15.42 18.52
CA THR A 19 0.70 -14.07 18.53
C THR A 19 1.44 -13.77 17.24
N GLU A 20 2.31 -14.66 16.76
CA GLU A 20 3.04 -14.50 15.51
C GLU A 20 2.10 -14.41 14.30
N ALA A 21 1.10 -15.29 14.20
CA ALA A 21 0.11 -15.25 13.14
C ALA A 21 -0.71 -13.94 13.15
N ARG A 22 -1.06 -13.43 14.34
CA ARG A 22 -1.75 -12.15 14.51
C ARG A 22 -0.86 -10.99 14.07
N THR A 23 0.43 -11.02 14.41
CA THR A 23 1.41 -10.01 14.00
C THR A 23 1.56 -9.98 12.48
N ILE A 24 1.73 -11.14 11.84
CA ILE A 24 1.83 -11.26 10.38
C ILE A 24 0.58 -10.71 9.69
N LEU A 25 -0.61 -11.09 10.18
CA LEU A 25 -1.88 -10.58 9.64
C LEU A 25 -1.98 -9.05 9.75
N ASN A 26 -1.64 -8.50 10.91
CA ASN A 26 -1.68 -7.05 11.15
C ASN A 26 -0.67 -6.31 10.27
N GLN A 27 0.54 -6.87 10.08
CA GLN A 27 1.54 -6.32 9.17
C GLN A 27 1.04 -6.33 7.73
N GLY A 28 0.45 -7.44 7.27
CA GLY A 28 -0.13 -7.54 5.93
C GLY A 28 -1.25 -6.52 5.69
N ILE A 29 -2.16 -6.34 6.66
CA ILE A 29 -3.22 -5.32 6.59
C ILE A 29 -2.61 -3.91 6.51
N LYS A 30 -1.58 -3.62 7.33
CA LYS A 30 -0.91 -2.31 7.33
C LYS A 30 -0.21 -2.05 6.00
N GLN A 31 0.50 -3.03 5.46
CA GLN A 31 1.17 -2.96 4.16
C GLN A 31 0.16 -2.72 3.04
N GLY A 32 -0.90 -3.52 2.99
CA GLY A 32 -1.96 -3.37 1.97
C GLY A 32 -2.62 -2.00 2.02
N LYS A 33 -2.93 -1.49 3.22
CA LYS A 33 -3.47 -0.13 3.37
C LYS A 33 -2.49 0.93 2.88
N SER A 34 -1.21 0.81 3.23
CA SER A 34 -0.18 1.75 2.81
C SER A 34 0.01 1.76 1.29
N GLN A 35 0.06 0.58 0.66
CA GLN A 35 0.17 0.42 -0.79
C GLN A 35 -1.05 1.02 -1.51
N GLY A 36 -2.26 0.71 -1.04
CA GLY A 36 -3.49 1.24 -1.63
C GLY A 36 -3.61 2.76 -1.52
N ILE A 37 -3.17 3.35 -0.40
CA ILE A 37 -3.08 4.81 -0.26
C ILE A 37 -2.08 5.37 -1.28
N ASN A 38 -0.87 4.80 -1.34
CA ASN A 38 0.17 5.29 -2.25
C ASN A 38 -0.27 5.23 -3.73
N GLU A 39 -0.83 4.09 -4.15
CA GLU A 39 -1.37 3.94 -5.51
C GLU A 39 -2.46 4.97 -5.82
N THR A 40 -3.33 5.27 -4.86
CA THR A 40 -4.42 6.24 -5.04
C THR A 40 -3.87 7.65 -5.22
N LYS A 41 -2.86 8.04 -4.42
CA LYS A 41 -2.16 9.32 -4.55
C LYS A 41 -1.52 9.45 -5.93
N THR A 42 -0.74 8.46 -6.35
CA THR A 42 -0.07 8.43 -7.66
C THR A 42 -1.06 8.50 -8.82
N LYS A 43 -2.14 7.69 -8.80
CA LYS A 43 -3.19 7.71 -9.84
C LYS A 43 -3.89 9.08 -9.93
N THR A 44 -4.14 9.71 -8.78
CA THR A 44 -4.75 11.04 -8.71
C THR A 44 -3.84 12.10 -9.31
N ALA A 45 -2.56 12.12 -8.92
CA ALA A 45 -1.58 13.03 -9.48
C ALA A 45 -1.43 12.86 -11.00
N LEU A 46 -1.35 11.62 -11.50
CA LEU A 46 -1.29 11.35 -12.94
C LEU A 46 -2.52 11.86 -13.70
N LYS A 47 -3.72 11.72 -13.12
CA LYS A 47 -4.95 12.26 -13.73
C LYS A 47 -4.93 13.78 -13.79
N MET A 48 -4.44 14.44 -12.74
CA MET A 48 -4.30 15.89 -12.67
C MET A 48 -3.25 16.43 -13.65
N LEU A 49 -2.09 15.76 -13.74
CA LEU A 49 -1.05 16.07 -14.73
C LEU A 49 -1.61 15.98 -16.15
N ARG A 50 -2.36 14.93 -16.47
CA ARG A 50 -3.03 14.78 -17.79
C ARG A 50 -4.04 15.86 -18.08
N THR A 51 -4.70 16.43 -17.07
CA THR A 51 -5.60 17.55 -17.29
C THR A 51 -4.87 18.85 -17.63
N GLY A 52 -3.61 19.02 -17.23
CA GLY A 52 -2.77 20.17 -17.58
C GLY A 52 -3.26 21.53 -17.06
N LYS A 53 -4.17 21.55 -16.07
CA LYS A 53 -4.80 22.77 -15.53
C LYS A 53 -4.18 23.27 -14.23
N LEU A 54 -3.40 22.43 -13.56
CA LEU A 54 -2.85 22.67 -12.24
C LEU A 54 -1.32 22.71 -12.33
N THR A 55 -0.72 23.52 -11.48
CA THR A 55 0.73 23.56 -11.25
C THR A 55 1.20 22.31 -10.52
N ILE A 56 2.51 22.04 -10.54
CA ILE A 56 3.09 20.86 -9.86
C ILE A 56 2.84 20.95 -8.35
N GLU A 57 2.91 22.15 -7.78
CA GLU A 57 2.68 22.45 -6.37
C GLU A 57 1.23 22.16 -5.97
N GLU A 58 0.26 22.62 -6.75
CA GLU A 58 -1.17 22.34 -6.51
C GLU A 58 -1.48 20.84 -6.60
N ILE A 59 -0.84 20.13 -7.55
CA ILE A 59 -0.99 18.69 -7.70
C ILE A 59 -0.40 17.95 -6.50
N ALA A 60 0.78 18.37 -6.02
CA ALA A 60 1.42 17.79 -4.85
C ALA A 60 0.53 17.93 -3.60
N GLU A 61 -0.02 19.13 -3.38
CA GLU A 61 -0.96 19.40 -2.28
C GLU A 61 -2.22 18.54 -2.39
N CYS A 62 -2.88 18.52 -3.56
CA CYS A 62 -4.14 17.80 -3.76
C CYS A 62 -3.98 16.26 -3.68
N SER A 63 -2.86 15.73 -4.15
CA SER A 63 -2.58 14.29 -4.15
C SER A 63 -1.93 13.81 -2.86
N GLY A 64 -1.45 14.72 -2.01
CA GLY A 64 -0.68 14.39 -0.81
C GLY A 64 0.66 13.71 -1.13
N LEU A 65 1.25 14.06 -2.27
CA LEU A 65 2.61 13.70 -2.68
C LEU A 65 3.55 14.88 -2.44
N SER A 66 4.85 14.62 -2.46
CA SER A 66 5.84 15.70 -2.53
C SER A 66 5.94 16.27 -3.95
N VAL A 67 6.39 17.52 -4.05
CA VAL A 67 6.67 18.18 -5.34
C VAL A 67 7.60 17.32 -6.20
N SER A 68 8.67 16.78 -5.60
CA SER A 68 9.63 15.93 -6.32
C SER A 68 9.02 14.65 -6.89
N GLU A 69 8.10 14.01 -6.17
CA GLU A 69 7.38 12.83 -6.68
C GLU A 69 6.49 13.19 -7.88
N VAL A 70 5.84 14.36 -7.85
CA VAL A 70 5.00 14.83 -8.95
C VAL A 70 5.84 15.20 -10.18
N GLU A 71 7.01 15.83 -9.99
CA GLU A 71 7.95 16.13 -11.07
C GLU A 71 8.44 14.85 -11.77
N GLN A 72 8.78 13.82 -10.99
CA GLN A 72 9.17 12.52 -11.55
C GLN A 72 8.04 11.89 -12.36
N LEU A 73 6.80 11.94 -11.86
CA LEU A 73 5.62 11.43 -12.57
C LEU A 73 5.36 12.19 -13.87
N ALA A 74 5.60 13.52 -13.89
CA ALA A 74 5.48 14.33 -15.09
C ALA A 74 6.56 13.98 -16.13
N GLY A 75 7.81 13.80 -15.69
CA GLY A 75 8.92 13.37 -16.54
C GLY A 75 8.67 12.02 -17.22
N LEU A 76 8.12 11.04 -16.48
CA LEU A 76 7.76 9.73 -17.02
C LEU A 76 6.61 9.76 -18.03
N GLN A 77 5.76 10.80 -18.00
CA GLN A 77 4.61 10.93 -18.89
C GLN A 77 4.96 11.58 -20.25
N THR A 78 6.14 12.18 -20.35
CA THR A 78 6.60 12.93 -21.53
C THR A 78 7.54 12.10 -22.43
N LEU A 79 7.89 10.87 -22.02
CA LEU A 79 8.61 9.87 -22.81
C LEU A 79 7.65 9.02 -23.64
#